data_AF-A0A497CM99-F1
#
_entry.id   AF-A0A497CM99-F1
#
_cell.length_a   1.000
_cell.length_b   1.000
_cell.length_c   1.000
_cell.angle_alpha   90.00
_cell.angle_beta   90.00
_cell.angle_gamma   90.00
#
_symmetry.space_group_name_H-M   'P 1'
#
loop_
_entity.id
_entity.type
_entity.pdbx_description
1 polymer ?
#
loop_
_entity_poly.entity_id
_entity_poly.type
_entity_poly.pdbx_seq_one_letter_code
_entity_poly.pdbx_strand_id
1 'polypeptide(L)'
;MKNYNQDDAYLRAKHKMNKLKGFYKHLAAYIIINSLIFGMKIIRNLTHGETFSEAFFDIDFYGLWLFWGIGLAFHAFCVFGANHMFGKDWEENKIKKFMEDDERNVNSNRK
;
A
#
# COMPACT_ATOMS: atom_id res chain seq x y z
N MET A 1 38.49 -7.37 5.51
CA MET A 1 37.36 -6.80 6.29
C MET A 1 36.16 -6.80 5.37
N LYS A 2 35.10 -7.57 5.67
CA LYS A 2 33.86 -7.56 4.88
C LYS A 2 33.28 -6.14 4.93
N ASN A 3 32.85 -5.60 3.80
CA ASN A 3 32.30 -4.24 3.68
C ASN A 3 30.88 -4.15 4.28
N TYR A 4 30.74 -4.38 5.59
CA TYR A 4 29.46 -4.31 6.32
C TYR A 4 28.70 -2.99 6.07
N ASN A 5 29.43 -1.87 5.97
CA ASN A 5 28.83 -0.55 5.75
C ASN A 5 28.09 -0.40 4.40
N GLN A 6 28.56 -1.06 3.33
CA GLN A 6 27.88 -1.00 2.03
C GLN A 6 26.66 -1.91 1.98
N ASP A 7 26.76 -3.09 2.57
CA ASP A 7 25.65 -4.06 2.62
C ASP A 7 24.49 -3.51 3.45
N ASP A 8 24.77 -2.84 4.58
CA ASP A 8 23.73 -2.22 5.42
C ASP A 8 23.01 -1.06 4.74
N ALA A 9 23.74 -0.22 3.99
CA ALA A 9 23.14 0.86 3.22
C ALA A 9 22.25 0.34 2.08
N TYR A 10 22.69 -0.73 1.42
CA TYR A 10 21.93 -1.40 0.38
C TYR A 10 20.65 -2.05 0.93
N LEU A 11 20.74 -2.76 2.06
CA LEU A 11 19.59 -3.39 2.72
C LEU A 11 18.56 -2.36 3.18
N ARG A 12 19.01 -1.22 3.74
CA ARG A 12 18.16 -0.05 4.06
C ARG A 12 17.36 0.42 2.85
N ALA A 13 18.03 0.67 1.73
CA ALA A 13 17.40 1.15 0.51
C ALA A 13 16.42 0.13 -0.08
N LYS A 14 16.81 -1.16 -0.12
CA LYS A 14 15.96 -2.25 -0.61
C LYS A 14 14.69 -2.40 0.23
N HIS A 15 14.80 -2.27 1.55
CA HIS A 15 13.66 -2.34 2.45
C HIS A 15 12.65 -1.22 2.22
N LYS A 16 13.15 0.02 2.12
CA LYS A 16 12.33 1.18 1.75
C LYS A 16 11.61 0.97 0.41
N MET A 17 12.33 0.46 -0.60
CA MET A 17 11.75 0.15 -1.90
C MET A 17 10.65 -0.92 -1.80
N ASN A 18 10.82 -1.98 -1.01
CA ASN A 18 9.81 -3.02 -0.86
C ASN A 18 8.53 -2.51 -0.20
N LYS A 19 8.64 -1.71 0.87
CA LYS A 19 7.48 -1.06 1.49
C LYS A 19 6.74 -0.17 0.50
N LEU A 20 7.49 0.63 -0.26
CA LEU A 20 6.95 1.55 -1.25
C LEU A 20 6.24 0.78 -2.39
N LYS A 21 6.85 -0.31 -2.89
CA LYS A 21 6.22 -1.21 -3.87
C LYS A 21 4.91 -1.81 -3.36
N GLY A 22 4.84 -2.20 -2.09
CA GLY A 22 3.61 -2.72 -1.48
C GLY A 22 2.51 -1.66 -1.47
N PHE A 23 2.83 -0.43 -1.07
CA PHE A 23 1.90 0.70 -1.11
C PHE A 23 1.42 1.01 -2.53
N TYR A 24 2.32 1.13 -3.51
CA TYR A 24 1.94 1.41 -4.90
C TYR A 24 1.08 0.33 -5.52
N LYS A 25 1.29 -0.95 -5.20
CA LYS A 25 0.40 -2.03 -5.65
C LYS A 25 -1.03 -1.82 -5.13
N HIS A 26 -1.17 -1.51 -3.84
CA HIS A 26 -2.48 -1.26 -3.23
C HIS A 26 -3.14 0.01 -3.79
N LEU A 27 -2.38 1.09 -3.94
CA LEU A 27 -2.83 2.35 -4.56
C LEU A 27 -3.26 2.14 -6.02
N ALA A 28 -2.48 1.40 -6.81
CA ALA A 28 -2.81 1.12 -8.20
C ALA A 28 -4.09 0.29 -8.30
N ALA A 29 -4.23 -0.76 -7.47
CA ALA A 29 -5.46 -1.55 -7.41
C ALA A 29 -6.67 -0.67 -7.04
N TYR A 30 -6.52 0.21 -6.05
CA TYR A 30 -7.55 1.18 -5.66
C TYR A 30 -7.95 2.08 -6.84
N ILE A 31 -6.99 2.70 -7.54
CA ILE A 31 -7.28 3.60 -8.67
C ILE A 31 -7.96 2.84 -9.82
N ILE A 32 -7.44 1.67 -10.20
CA ILE A 32 -7.96 0.89 -11.33
C ILE A 32 -9.40 0.45 -11.06
N ILE A 33 -9.65 -0.15 -9.89
CA ILE A 33 -10.99 -0.66 -9.54
C ILE A 33 -11.99 0.49 -9.45
N ASN A 34 -11.65 1.57 -8.76
CA ASN A 34 -12.53 2.74 -8.66
C ASN A 34 -12.81 3.38 -10.04
N SER A 35 -11.79 3.48 -10.91
CA SER A 35 -11.96 4.03 -12.25
C SER A 35 -12.85 3.16 -13.13
N LEU A 36 -12.74 1.82 -13.03
CA LEU A 36 -13.59 0.88 -13.74
C LEU A 36 -15.05 0.98 -13.28
N ILE A 37 -15.29 1.00 -11.97
CA ILE A 37 -16.63 1.14 -11.40
C ILE A 37 -17.25 2.48 -11.84
N PHE A 38 -16.50 3.57 -11.73
CA PHE A 38 -16.95 4.89 -12.15
C PHE A 38 -17.24 4.95 -13.66
N GLY A 39 -16.37 4.39 -14.50
CA GLY A 39 -16.55 4.33 -15.95
C GLY A 39 -17.78 3.51 -16.35
N MET A 40 -17.96 2.31 -15.77
CA MET A 40 -19.15 1.47 -16.02
C MET A 40 -20.44 2.20 -15.63
N LYS A 41 -20.42 2.95 -14.51
CA LYS A 41 -21.57 3.74 -14.06
C LYS A 41 -21.90 4.86 -15.04
N ILE A 42 -20.91 5.62 -15.50
CA ILE A 42 -21.11 6.67 -16.51
C ILE A 42 -21.76 6.09 -17.77
N ILE A 43 -21.23 4.97 -18.27
CA ILE A 43 -21.76 4.29 -19.45
C ILE A 43 -23.22 3.88 -19.19
N ARG A 44 -23.50 3.20 -18.07
CA ARG A 44 -24.86 2.74 -17.71
C ARG A 44 -25.86 3.89 -17.59
N ASN A 45 -25.47 5.00 -16.97
CA ASN A 45 -26.32 6.19 -16.80
C ASN A 45 -26.67 6.84 -18.15
N LEU A 46 -25.70 6.91 -19.06
CA LEU A 46 -25.92 7.43 -20.41
C LEU A 46 -26.92 6.57 -21.21
N THR A 47 -26.94 5.25 -21.00
CA THR A 47 -27.82 4.33 -21.74
C THR A 47 -29.25 4.24 -21.19
N HIS A 48 -29.47 4.52 -19.90
CA HIS A 48 -30.77 4.30 -19.25
C HIS A 48 -31.63 5.55 -19.04
N GLY A 49 -31.11 6.75 -19.35
CA GLY A 49 -31.87 8.00 -19.16
C GLY A 49 -32.15 8.35 -17.69
N GLU A 50 -31.54 7.63 -16.75
CA GLU A 50 -31.64 7.90 -15.32
C GLU A 50 -30.81 9.12 -14.92
N THR A 51 -31.32 9.91 -13.98
CA THR A 51 -30.67 11.12 -13.50
C THR A 51 -29.37 10.76 -12.77
N PHE A 52 -28.27 11.46 -13.08
CA PHE A 52 -26.94 11.28 -12.45
C PHE A 52 -27.00 11.27 -10.91
N SER A 53 -27.99 11.94 -10.33
CA SER A 53 -28.19 12.14 -8.90
C SER A 53 -28.56 10.87 -8.12
N GLU A 54 -29.51 10.05 -8.57
CA GLU A 54 -29.93 8.85 -7.80
C GLU A 54 -28.82 7.79 -7.76
N ALA A 55 -28.15 7.57 -8.89
CA ALA A 55 -27.00 6.68 -8.93
C ALA A 55 -25.83 7.23 -8.10
N PHE A 56 -25.63 8.56 -8.02
CA PHE A 56 -24.55 9.16 -7.23
C PHE A 56 -24.75 8.97 -5.73
N PHE A 57 -25.98 9.06 -5.21
CA PHE A 57 -26.25 9.10 -3.77
C PHE A 57 -26.52 7.73 -3.11
N ASP A 58 -26.26 6.61 -3.80
CA ASP A 58 -26.24 5.29 -3.14
C ASP A 58 -25.11 5.22 -2.10
N ILE A 59 -25.50 5.43 -0.84
CA ILE A 59 -24.65 5.50 0.35
C ILE A 59 -23.77 4.24 0.49
N ASP A 60 -24.25 3.11 -0.01
CA ASP A 60 -23.57 1.82 0.04
C ASP A 60 -22.22 1.82 -0.70
N PHE A 61 -22.06 2.62 -1.76
CA PHE A 61 -20.79 2.72 -2.49
C PHE A 61 -19.78 3.65 -1.82
N TYR A 62 -20.25 4.74 -1.20
CA TYR A 62 -19.36 5.62 -0.44
C TYR A 62 -18.76 4.91 0.77
N GLY A 63 -19.52 4.01 1.42
CA GLY A 63 -19.00 3.18 2.51
C GLY A 63 -17.81 2.34 2.07
N LEU A 64 -17.90 1.69 0.91
CA LEU A 64 -16.83 0.85 0.38
C LEU A 64 -15.59 1.69 -0.02
N TRP A 65 -15.80 2.85 -0.64
CA TRP A 65 -14.73 3.75 -1.07
C TRP A 65 -14.04 4.41 0.12
N LEU A 66 -14.80 4.83 1.13
CA LEU A 66 -14.27 5.40 2.37
C LEU A 66 -13.51 4.34 3.18
N PHE A 67 -14.04 3.12 3.30
CA PHE A 67 -13.37 2.04 4.02
C PHE A 67 -12.01 1.70 3.39
N TRP A 68 -11.98 1.53 2.07
CA TRP A 68 -10.72 1.29 1.34
C TRP A 68 -9.79 2.51 1.35
N GLY A 69 -10.35 3.72 1.28
CA GLY A 69 -9.62 4.97 1.38
C GLY A 69 -8.93 5.14 2.73
N ILE A 70 -9.58 4.78 3.84
CA ILE A 70 -9.00 4.79 5.18
C ILE A 70 -7.86 3.77 5.28
N GLY A 71 -8.04 2.56 4.73
CA GLY A 71 -6.97 1.55 4.68
C GLY A 71 -5.74 2.02 3.89
N LEU A 72 -5.98 2.67 2.75
CA LEU A 72 -4.92 3.27 1.93
C LEU A 72 -4.21 4.42 2.66
N ALA A 73 -4.96 5.29 3.34
CA ALA A 73 -4.40 6.40 4.12
C ALA A 73 -3.55 5.89 5.29
N PHE A 74 -4.01 4.84 6.00
CA PHE A 74 -3.22 4.21 7.05
C PHE A 74 -1.94 3.57 6.50
N HIS A 75 -2.02 2.90 5.34
CA HIS A 75 -0.85 2.32 4.69
C HIS A 75 0.14 3.41 4.22
N ALA A 76 -0.35 4.52 3.67
CA ALA A 76 0.45 5.69 3.32
C ALA A 76 1.15 6.26 4.56
N PHE A 77 0.42 6.42 5.66
CA PHE A 77 0.96 6.89 6.92
C PHE A 77 2.03 5.94 7.49
N CYS A 78 1.83 4.62 7.40
CA CYS A 78 2.85 3.65 7.81
C CYS A 78 4.10 3.65 6.90
N VAL A 79 3.96 3.97 5.62
CA VAL A 79 5.09 3.98 4.68
C VAL A 79 5.86 5.30 4.71
N PHE A 80 5.15 6.42 4.74
CA PHE A 80 5.75 7.77 4.69
C PHE A 80 5.87 8.41 6.08
N GLY A 81 4.86 8.28 6.93
CA GLY A 81 4.83 8.89 8.27
C GLY A 81 5.73 8.18 9.29
N ALA A 82 5.92 6.86 9.15
CA ALA A 82 6.73 6.12 10.12
C ALA A 82 8.20 6.58 10.17
N ASN A 83 8.75 7.02 9.04
CA ASN A 83 10.12 7.54 8.98
C ASN A 83 10.26 8.95 9.60
N HIS A 84 9.18 9.74 9.62
CA HIS A 84 9.18 11.08 10.21
C HIS A 84 8.86 11.06 11.72
N MET A 85 7.96 10.18 12.16
CA MET A 85 7.49 10.15 13.54
C MET A 85 8.34 9.28 14.49
N PHE A 86 8.87 8.14 14.03
CA PHE A 86 9.51 7.16 14.93
C PHE A 86 11.05 7.21 14.93
N GLY A 87 11.67 8.07 14.12
CA GLY A 87 13.12 8.30 14.15
C GLY A 87 13.98 7.13 13.63
N LYS A 88 15.31 7.30 13.68
CA LYS A 88 16.30 6.35 13.14
C LYS A 88 16.31 4.99 13.86
N ASP A 89 16.07 4.98 15.17
CA ASP A 89 16.09 3.76 15.99
C ASP A 89 14.98 2.77 15.57
N TRP A 90 13.80 3.29 15.21
CA TRP A 90 12.72 2.47 14.68
C TRP A 90 13.05 1.89 13.30
N GLU A 91 13.73 2.67 12.45
CA GLU A 91 14.17 2.20 11.13
C GLU A 91 15.14 1.02 11.27
N GLU A 92 16.14 1.15 12.16
CA GLU A 92 17.17 0.14 12.41
C GLU A 92 16.58 -1.16 12.97
N ASN A 93 15.67 -1.06 13.96
CA ASN A 93 15.02 -2.22 14.55
C ASN A 93 14.11 -2.95 13.55
N LYS A 94 13.48 -2.22 12.61
CA LYS A 94 12.66 -2.83 11.54
C LYS A 94 13.50 -3.55 10.49
N ILE A 95 14.69 -3.06 10.18
CA ILE A 95 15.60 -3.71 9.24
C ILE A 95 16.14 -5.00 9.86
N LYS A 96 16.56 -4.95 11.13
CA LYS A 96 17.00 -6.14 11.87
C LYS A 96 15.92 -7.23 11.90
N LYS A 97 14.68 -6.85 12.22
CA LYS A 97 13.53 -7.78 12.21
C LYS A 97 13.25 -8.37 10.82
N PHE A 98 13.43 -7.57 9.76
CA PHE A 98 13.29 -8.06 8.39
C PHE A 98 14.37 -9.07 7.99
N MET A 99 15.63 -8.84 8.38
CA MET A 99 16.71 -9.80 8.15
C MET A 99 16.44 -11.12 8.88
N GLU A 100 16.00 -11.05 10.15
CA GLU A 100 15.62 -12.24 10.94
C GLU A 100 14.41 -12.99 10.35
N ASP A 101 13.45 -12.29 9.75
CA ASP A 101 12.31 -12.91 9.06
C ASP A 101 12.72 -13.56 7.72
N ASP A 102 13.65 -12.94 6.97
CA ASP A 102 14.16 -13.48 5.70
C ASP A 102 15.00 -14.74 5.95
N GLU A 103 15.89 -14.73 6.95
CA GLU A 103 16.67 -15.90 7.37
C GLU A 103 15.77 -17.06 7.83
N ARG A 104 14.69 -16.75 8.56
CA ARG A 104 13.70 -17.76 8.98
C ARG A 104 12.94 -18.36 7.79
N ASN A 105 12.50 -17.55 6.83
CA ASN A 105 11.82 -18.04 5.62
C ASN A 105 12.73 -18.89 4.72
N VAL A 106 14.01 -18.52 4.59
CA VAL A 106 14.98 -19.33 3.81
C VAL A 106 15.21 -20.69 4.48
N ASN A 107 15.30 -20.73 5.81
CA ASN A 107 15.46 -21.99 6.55
C ASN A 107 14.18 -22.84 6.58
N SER A 108 12.98 -22.25 6.54
CA SER A 108 11.74 -23.02 6.44
C SER A 108 11.54 -23.66 5.07
N ASN A 109 12.00 -23.02 3.99
CA ASN A 109 11.98 -23.60 2.64
C ASN A 109 13.07 -24.66 2.39
N ARG A 110 14.00 -24.84 3.34
CA ARG A 110 15.08 -25.85 3.27
C ARG A 110 14.79 -27.11 4.11
N LYS A 111 13.73 -27.11 4.91
CA LYS A 111 13.22 -28.30 5.61
C LYS A 111 12.10 -28.95 4.81
#